data_AF-A0A934M612-F1
#
_entry.id   AF-A0A934M612-F1
#
_cell.length_a   1.000
_cell.length_b   1.000
_cell.length_c   1.000
_cell.angle_alpha   90.00
_cell.angle_beta   90.00
_cell.angle_gamma   90.00
#
_symmetry.space_group_name_H-M   'P 1'
#
loop_
_entity.id
_entity.type
_entity.pdbx_description
1 polymer ?
#
loop_
_entity_poly.entity_id
_entity_poly.type
_entity_poly.pdbx_seq_one_letter_code
_entity_poly.pdbx_strand_id
1 'polypeptide(L)'
;MIEVYNELKIVIEDTLKAIDLSYNSNKVTLEDYDEMTSAIENINSYFLSMYGKYTDFDEEVKEMVKSFYDPKVEERGMQRGIKEGIKKGKEEGKIETAAEMIKDGETIEKIKKYTKLDENKILELIKQIGSEKVQ
;
A
#
# COMPACT_ATOMS: atom_id res chain seq x y z
N MET A 1 -3.22 -9.03 39.71
CA MET A 1 -2.31 -9.37 38.61
C MET A 1 -3.10 -10.05 37.50
N ILE A 2 -3.50 -11.34 37.59
CA ILE A 2 -4.29 -12.06 36.56
C ILE A 2 -5.52 -11.27 36.06
N GLU A 3 -6.25 -10.63 36.97
CA GLU A 3 -7.44 -9.83 36.65
C GLU A 3 -7.12 -8.61 35.76
N VAL A 4 -6.05 -7.87 36.07
CA VAL A 4 -5.55 -6.72 35.29
C VAL A 4 -5.13 -7.15 33.88
N TYR A 5 -4.59 -8.37 33.72
CA TYR A 5 -4.25 -8.91 32.40
C TYR A 5 -5.50 -9.26 31.57
N ASN A 6 -6.50 -9.89 32.18
CA ASN A 6 -7.73 -10.22 31.48
C ASN A 6 -8.48 -8.96 31.04
N GLU A 7 -8.49 -7.92 31.87
CA GLU A 7 -9.02 -6.61 31.49
C GLU A 7 -8.23 -5.99 30.32
N LEU A 8 -6.90 -6.03 30.36
CA LEU A 8 -6.07 -5.55 29.26
C LEU A 8 -6.38 -6.27 27.95
N LYS A 9 -6.56 -7.61 27.98
CA LYS A 9 -6.95 -8.40 26.81
C LYS A 9 -8.28 -7.94 26.23
N ILE A 10 -9.30 -7.78 27.06
CA ILE A 10 -10.63 -7.31 26.64
C ILE A 10 -10.54 -5.92 26.01
N VAL A 11 -9.78 -5.01 26.63
CA VAL A 11 -9.60 -3.64 26.11
C VAL A 11 -8.89 -3.66 24.75
N ILE A 12 -7.85 -4.47 24.56
CA ILE A 12 -7.17 -4.61 23.28
C ILE A 12 -8.13 -5.15 22.23
N GLU A 13 -8.86 -6.22 22.55
CA GLU A 13 -9.80 -6.86 21.63
C GLU A 13 -10.91 -5.90 21.18
N ASP A 14 -11.53 -5.19 22.12
CA ASP A 14 -12.59 -4.22 21.83
C ASP A 14 -12.07 -3.02 21.02
N THR A 15 -10.83 -2.59 21.28
CA THR A 15 -10.20 -1.52 20.52
C THR A 15 -9.93 -1.95 19.08
N LEU A 16 -9.39 -3.14 18.86
CA LEU A 16 -9.17 -3.70 17.52
C LEU A 16 -10.49 -3.86 16.75
N LYS A 17 -11.56 -4.35 17.40
CA LYS A 17 -12.90 -4.42 16.81
C LYS A 17 -13.44 -3.04 16.42
N ALA A 18 -13.22 -2.01 17.23
CA ALA A 18 -13.66 -0.66 16.93
C ALA A 18 -12.93 -0.06 15.72
N ILE A 19 -11.62 -0.31 15.60
CA ILE A 19 -10.81 0.08 14.45
C ILE A 19 -11.30 -0.65 13.19
N ASP A 20 -11.56 -1.95 13.28
CA ASP A 20 -12.16 -2.77 12.21
C ASP A 20 -13.50 -2.24 11.72
N LEU A 21 -14.43 -1.97 12.63
CA LEU A 21 -15.74 -1.42 12.30
C LEU A 21 -15.62 -0.05 11.63
N SER A 22 -14.67 0.78 12.08
CA SER A 22 -14.43 2.11 11.51
C SER A 22 -13.92 2.02 10.07
N TYR A 23 -13.01 1.08 9.80
CA TYR A 23 -12.50 0.83 8.46
C TYR A 23 -13.59 0.26 7.54
N ASN A 24 -14.29 -0.79 7.98
CA ASN A 24 -15.36 -1.43 7.20
C ASN A 24 -16.53 -0.47 6.91
N SER A 25 -16.72 0.55 7.75
CA SER A 25 -17.72 1.61 7.56
C SER A 25 -17.21 2.79 6.73
N ASN A 26 -16.00 2.71 6.16
CA ASN A 26 -15.32 3.80 5.43
C ASN A 26 -15.16 5.10 6.23
N LYS A 27 -15.11 5.03 7.57
CA LYS A 27 -14.90 6.20 8.44
C LYS A 27 -13.42 6.58 8.57
N VAL A 28 -12.54 5.62 8.36
CA VAL A 28 -11.09 5.78 8.37
C VAL A 28 -10.52 5.14 7.12
N THR A 29 -9.37 5.64 6.66
CA THR A 29 -8.66 5.06 5.53
C THR A 29 -7.89 3.81 5.96
N LEU A 30 -7.32 3.10 4.97
CA LEU A 30 -6.40 2.01 5.24
C LEU A 30 -5.10 2.49 5.92
N GLU A 31 -4.66 3.71 5.63
CA GLU A 31 -3.48 4.32 6.26
C GLU A 31 -3.75 4.60 7.75
N ASP A 32 -4.92 5.17 8.06
CA ASP A 32 -5.36 5.38 9.44
C ASP A 32 -5.48 4.05 10.21
N TYR A 33 -6.07 3.02 9.57
CA TYR A 33 -6.18 1.68 10.14
C TYR A 33 -4.80 1.10 10.48
N ASP A 34 -3.82 1.26 9.58
CA ASP A 34 -2.44 0.80 9.77
C ASP A 34 -1.74 1.51 10.93
N GLU A 35 -1.88 2.84 11.02
CA GLU A 35 -1.29 3.61 12.12
C GLU A 35 -1.89 3.24 13.47
N MET A 36 -3.23 3.13 13.54
CA MET A 36 -3.93 2.78 14.77
C MET A 36 -3.57 1.37 15.27
N THR A 37 -3.54 0.38 14.37
CA THR A 37 -3.17 -1.00 14.73
C THR A 37 -1.70 -1.10 15.14
N SER A 38 -0.79 -0.37 14.48
CA SER A 38 0.62 -0.28 14.87
C SER A 38 0.81 0.36 16.25
N ALA A 39 0.01 1.38 16.58
CA ALA A 39 0.02 1.99 17.91
C ALA A 39 -0.40 0.98 18.98
N ILE A 40 -1.45 0.19 18.75
CA ILE A 40 -1.90 -0.87 19.66
C ILE A 40 -0.83 -1.95 19.84
N GLU A 41 -0.16 -2.38 18.77
CA GLU A 41 0.93 -3.37 18.87
C GLU A 41 2.10 -2.86 19.72
N ASN A 42 2.52 -1.61 19.52
CA ASN A 42 3.60 -1.00 20.29
C ASN A 42 3.24 -0.86 21.78
N ILE A 43 2.03 -0.39 22.06
CA ILE A 43 1.51 -0.25 23.43
C ILE A 43 1.44 -1.62 24.10
N ASN A 44 0.88 -2.62 23.42
CA ASN A 44 0.78 -3.97 23.94
C ASN A 44 2.15 -4.60 24.21
N SER A 45 3.09 -4.46 23.26
CA SER A 45 4.47 -4.95 23.41
C SER A 45 5.16 -4.34 24.64
N TYR A 46 4.95 -3.04 24.87
CA TYR A 46 5.47 -2.37 26.06
C TYR A 46 4.82 -2.89 27.34
N PHE A 47 3.49 -3.02 27.38
CA PHE A 47 2.79 -3.54 28.56
C PHE A 47 3.22 -4.98 28.89
N LEU A 48 3.24 -5.89 27.91
CA LEU A 48 3.68 -7.28 28.13
C LEU A 48 5.12 -7.32 28.67
N SER A 49 6.00 -6.43 28.19
CA SER A 49 7.38 -6.35 28.69
C SER A 49 7.50 -5.93 30.16
N MET A 50 6.55 -5.14 30.69
CA MET A 50 6.56 -4.65 32.08
C MET A 50 6.06 -5.69 33.10
N TYR A 51 5.35 -6.70 32.62
CA TYR A 51 4.53 -7.55 33.46
C TYR A 51 5.13 -8.94 33.72
N GLY A 52 6.31 -9.24 33.16
CA GLY A 52 7.01 -10.52 33.26
C GLY A 52 6.41 -11.59 32.33
N LYS A 53 7.25 -12.53 31.86
CA LYS A 53 6.85 -13.58 30.91
C LYS A 53 5.80 -14.52 31.52
N TYR A 54 4.53 -14.30 31.20
CA TYR A 54 3.50 -15.33 31.32
C TYR A 54 3.38 -15.96 29.93
N THR A 55 4.20 -16.99 29.69
CA THR A 55 4.47 -17.53 28.35
C THR A 55 3.22 -17.83 27.53
N ASP A 56 2.17 -18.35 28.16
CA ASP A 56 0.96 -18.78 27.46
C ASP A 56 0.04 -17.59 27.13
N PHE A 57 0.09 -16.52 27.92
CA PHE A 57 -0.72 -15.32 27.75
C PHE A 57 -0.11 -14.34 26.75
N ASP A 58 1.22 -14.18 26.79
CA ASP A 58 1.97 -13.39 25.80
C ASP A 58 1.73 -13.93 24.38
N GLU A 59 1.63 -15.25 24.23
CA GLU A 59 1.31 -15.91 22.96
C GLU A 59 -0.13 -15.63 22.53
N GLU A 60 -1.12 -15.76 23.42
CA GLU A 60 -2.53 -15.54 23.06
C GLU A 60 -2.82 -14.10 22.62
N VAL A 61 -2.32 -13.09 23.35
CA VAL A 61 -2.51 -11.69 22.96
C VAL A 61 -1.79 -11.38 21.66
N LYS A 62 -0.59 -11.96 21.46
CA LYS A 62 0.17 -11.81 20.22
C LYS A 62 -0.54 -12.46 19.03
N GLU A 63 -1.13 -13.65 19.21
CA GLU A 63 -1.93 -14.32 18.18
C GLU A 63 -3.19 -13.53 17.85
N MET A 64 -3.88 -13.00 18.86
CA MET A 64 -5.03 -12.13 18.68
C MET A 64 -4.66 -10.90 17.83
N VAL A 65 -3.62 -10.15 18.19
CA VAL A 65 -3.15 -8.98 17.42
C VAL A 65 -2.80 -9.38 15.98
N LYS A 66 -2.08 -10.50 15.79
CA LYS A 66 -1.74 -11.00 14.45
C LYS A 66 -2.98 -11.32 13.60
N SER A 67 -4.02 -11.90 14.19
CA SER A 67 -5.24 -12.27 13.45
C SER A 67 -5.98 -11.07 12.84
N PHE A 68 -5.93 -9.90 13.50
CA PHE A 68 -6.47 -8.64 12.96
C PHE A 68 -5.54 -8.00 11.93
N TYR A 69 -4.24 -8.30 12.01
CA TYR A 69 -3.20 -7.71 11.18
C TYR A 69 -2.99 -8.46 9.86
N ASP A 70 -2.74 -9.77 9.91
CA ASP A 70 -2.23 -10.59 8.80
C ASP A 70 -3.17 -10.64 7.57
N PRO A 71 -4.49 -10.88 7.71
CA PRO A 71 -5.40 -10.91 6.56
C PRO A 71 -5.43 -9.57 5.81
N LYS A 72 -5.30 -8.47 6.57
CA LYS A 72 -5.29 -7.12 6.02
C LYS A 72 -3.93 -6.72 5.47
N VAL A 73 -2.81 -7.27 5.96
CA VAL A 73 -1.48 -7.10 5.32
C VAL A 73 -1.48 -7.74 3.94
N GLU A 74 -2.06 -8.93 3.81
CA GLU A 74 -2.13 -9.61 2.52
C GLU A 74 -3.00 -8.83 1.53
N GLU A 75 -4.16 -8.35 1.98
CA GLU A 75 -5.01 -7.45 1.20
C GLU A 75 -4.26 -6.15 0.82
N ARG A 76 -3.50 -5.56 1.77
CA ARG A 76 -2.63 -4.39 1.56
C ARG A 76 -1.61 -4.62 0.45
N GLY A 77 -0.89 -5.75 0.50
CA GLY A 77 0.13 -6.11 -0.49
C GLY A 77 -0.47 -6.25 -1.89
N MET A 78 -1.63 -6.91 -1.97
CA MET A 78 -2.33 -7.10 -3.24
C MET A 78 -2.85 -5.78 -3.82
N GLN A 79 -3.53 -4.95 -3.02
CA GLN A 79 -4.07 -3.67 -3.49
C GLN A 79 -2.98 -2.70 -3.95
N ARG A 80 -1.87 -2.61 -3.20
CA ARG A 80 -0.71 -1.79 -3.60
C ARG A 80 -0.09 -2.32 -4.90
N GLY A 81 0.11 -3.64 -5.01
CA GLY A 81 0.64 -4.27 -6.22
C GLY A 81 -0.24 -4.01 -7.45
N ILE A 82 -1.55 -4.12 -7.32
CA ILE A 82 -2.50 -3.82 -8.40
C ILE A 82 -2.44 -2.35 -8.80
N LYS A 83 -2.45 -1.42 -7.83
CA LYS A 83 -2.41 0.03 -8.10
C LYS A 83 -1.12 0.43 -8.80
N GLU A 84 0.03 -0.09 -8.34
CA GLU A 84 1.32 0.16 -8.97
C GLU A 84 1.40 -0.46 -10.37
N GLY A 85 0.91 -1.70 -10.54
CA GLY A 85 0.86 -2.38 -11.83
C GLY A 85 0.02 -1.62 -12.86
N ILE A 86 -1.18 -1.16 -12.48
CA ILE A 86 -2.04 -0.33 -13.34
C ILE A 86 -1.35 0.99 -13.70
N LYS A 87 -0.69 1.64 -12.74
CA LYS A 87 0.01 2.91 -12.99
C LYS A 87 1.17 2.72 -13.96
N LYS A 88 2.01 1.68 -13.75
CA LYS A 88 3.13 1.35 -14.63
C LYS A 88 2.65 0.99 -16.03
N GLY A 89 1.68 0.09 -16.15
CA GLY A 89 1.14 -0.32 -17.45
C GLY A 89 0.48 0.83 -18.23
N LYS A 90 -0.20 1.76 -17.54
CA LYS A 90 -0.72 2.98 -18.20
C LYS A 90 0.39 3.90 -18.70
N GLU A 91 1.49 4.02 -17.98
CA GLU A 91 2.61 4.87 -18.40
C GLU A 91 3.39 4.23 -19.55
N GLU A 92 3.70 2.93 -19.44
CA GLU A 92 4.35 2.14 -20.49
C GLU A 92 3.53 2.17 -21.78
N GLY A 93 2.21 1.94 -21.71
CA GLY A 93 1.35 1.98 -22.90
C GLY A 93 1.31 3.34 -23.58
N LYS A 94 1.43 4.45 -22.84
CA LYS A 94 1.55 5.79 -23.45
C LYS A 94 2.87 5.96 -24.19
N ILE A 95 3.96 5.48 -23.61
CA ILE A 95 5.31 5.56 -24.18
C ILE A 95 5.39 4.70 -25.43
N GLU A 96 4.90 3.46 -25.39
CA GLU A 96 4.85 2.56 -26.55
C GLU A 96 4.02 3.17 -27.70
N THR A 97 2.82 3.67 -27.38
CA THR A 97 1.97 4.35 -28.37
C THR A 97 2.69 5.57 -28.98
N ALA A 98 3.37 6.38 -28.15
CA ALA A 98 4.12 7.53 -28.65
C ALA A 98 5.28 7.10 -29.56
N ALA A 99 6.00 6.04 -29.20
CA ALA A 99 7.12 5.53 -29.98
C ALA A 99 6.69 5.05 -31.37
N GLU A 100 5.59 4.30 -31.46
CA GLU A 100 5.04 3.86 -32.76
C GLU A 100 4.56 5.06 -33.60
N MET A 101 3.85 6.02 -32.99
CA MET A 101 3.44 7.23 -33.69
C MET A 101 4.64 8.07 -34.19
N ILE A 102 5.75 8.13 -33.44
CA ILE A 102 6.98 8.79 -33.87
C ILE A 102 7.59 8.07 -35.08
N LYS A 103 7.62 6.72 -35.07
CA LYS A 103 8.12 5.91 -36.20
C LYS A 103 7.27 6.10 -37.46
N ASP A 104 5.96 6.28 -37.28
CA ASP A 104 5.00 6.56 -38.35
C ASP A 104 5.07 8.02 -38.87
N GLY A 105 5.90 8.87 -38.24
CA GLY A 105 6.10 10.26 -38.65
C GLY A 105 4.97 11.21 -38.25
N GLU A 106 4.20 10.86 -37.22
CA GLU A 106 3.10 11.70 -36.73
C GLU A 106 3.60 12.99 -36.06
N THR A 107 2.76 14.04 -36.08
CA THR A 107 3.12 15.33 -35.48
C THR A 107 3.11 15.27 -33.94
N ILE A 108 3.97 16.09 -33.31
CA ILE A 108 4.05 16.22 -31.84
C ILE A 108 2.67 16.53 -31.23
N GLU A 109 1.90 17.41 -31.88
CA GLU A 109 0.55 17.80 -31.43
C GLU A 109 -0.41 16.61 -31.41
N LYS A 110 -0.34 15.73 -32.42
CA LYS A 110 -1.16 14.53 -32.51
C LYS A 110 -0.74 13.50 -31.46
N ILE A 111 0.57 13.29 -31.30
CA ILE A 111 1.12 12.40 -30.26
C ILE A 111 0.65 12.86 -28.88
N LYS A 112 0.86 14.13 -28.53
CA LYS A 112 0.40 14.74 -27.27
C LYS A 112 -1.10 14.57 -27.03
N LYS A 113 -1.92 14.71 -28.08
CA LYS A 113 -3.37 14.53 -27.99
C LYS A 113 -3.76 13.10 -27.60
N TYR A 114 -3.14 12.08 -28.18
CA TYR A 114 -3.52 10.68 -27.99
C TYR A 114 -2.85 10.03 -26.78
N THR A 115 -1.57 10.31 -26.55
CA THR A 115 -0.80 9.69 -25.44
C THR A 115 -0.88 10.48 -24.15
N LYS A 116 -1.30 11.75 -24.21
CA LYS A 116 -1.32 12.68 -23.06
C LYS A 116 0.06 12.89 -22.43
N LEU A 117 1.13 12.56 -23.13
CA LEU A 117 2.49 12.87 -22.70
C LEU A 117 2.76 14.36 -22.87
N ASP A 118 3.63 14.90 -22.02
CA ASP A 118 4.14 16.25 -22.22
C ASP A 118 5.12 16.30 -23.39
N GLU A 119 5.33 17.52 -23.89
CA GLU A 119 6.16 17.75 -25.07
C GLU A 119 7.63 17.42 -24.84
N ASN A 120 8.16 17.66 -23.63
CA ASN A 120 9.56 17.34 -23.33
C ASN A 120 9.80 15.83 -23.39
N LYS A 121 8.89 15.04 -22.82
CA LYS A 121 8.93 13.56 -22.89
C LYS A 121 8.91 13.05 -24.33
N ILE A 122 8.07 13.65 -25.18
CA ILE A 122 8.00 13.29 -26.60
C ILE A 122 9.32 13.62 -27.31
N LEU A 123 9.90 14.80 -27.05
CA LEU A 123 11.18 15.21 -27.63
C LEU A 123 12.34 14.31 -27.17
N GLU A 124 12.34 13.84 -25.92
CA GLU A 124 13.29 12.85 -25.42
C GLU A 124 13.18 11.51 -26.16
N LEU A 125 11.95 11.02 -26.37
CA LEU A 125 11.70 9.78 -27.13
C LEU A 125 12.18 9.91 -28.58
N ILE A 126 11.92 11.04 -29.24
CA ILE A 126 12.41 11.30 -30.60
C ILE A 126 13.95 11.24 -30.65
N LYS A 127 14.64 11.83 -29.68
CA LYS A 127 16.11 11.78 -29.59
C LYS A 127 16.60 10.34 -29.40
N GLN A 128 16.00 9.58 -28.49
CA GLN A 128 16.37 8.18 -28.24
C GLN A 128 16.22 7.33 -29.51
N ILE A 129 15.05 7.36 -30.15
CA ILE A 129 14.78 6.60 -31.38
C ILE A 129 15.66 7.05 -32.55
N GLY A 130 15.96 8.35 -32.64
CA GLY A 130 16.86 8.89 -33.67
C GLY A 130 18.32 8.46 -33.48
N SER A 131 18.75 8.26 -32.23
CA SER A 131 20.11 7.80 -31.89
C SER A 131 20.32 6.32 -32.25
N GLU A 132 19.28 5.49 -32.07
CA GLU A 132 19.30 4.05 -32.37
C GLU A 132 19.39 3.76 -33.88
N LYS A 133 19.03 4.70 -34.76
CA LYS A 133 19.14 4.53 -36.22
C LYS A 133 20.55 4.79 -36.78
N VAL A 134 21.49 5.29 -35.96
CA VAL A 134 22.84 5.71 -36.38
C VAL A 134 23.94 4.75 -35.89
N GLN A 135 23.56 3.67 -35.21
CA GLN A 135 24.46 2.63 -34.68
C GLN A 135 24.28 1.31 -35.44
#